data_AF-A0A0K1E9I2-F1
#
_entry.id   AF-A0A0K1E9I2-F1
#
_cell.length_a   1.000
_cell.length_b   1.000
_cell.length_c   1.000
_cell.angle_alpha   90.00
_cell.angle_beta   90.00
_cell.angle_gamma   90.00
#
_symmetry.space_group_name_H-M   'P 1'
#
loop_
_entity.id
_entity.type
_entity.pdbx_description
1 polymer ?
#
loop_
_entity_poly.entity_id
_entity_poly.type
_entity_poly.pdbx_seq_one_letter_code
_entity_poly.pdbx_strand_id
1 'polypeptide(L)'
;MFFGMYRMKSVRQVAVIEAVIDVGEDSPAKILWRNVGTPDAELVSLAIDERNRLRPGSPPHRFFLLGQLHETNFMKTTKGGMRPPKQYFDVEKLAPIDAADLAEKLRGKSWSNY
;
A
#
# COMPACT_ATOMS: atom_id res chain seq x y z
N MET A 1 7.70 2.22 -4.28
CA MET A 1 6.28 2.64 -4.28
C MET A 1 5.73 2.50 -2.86
N PHE A 2 4.91 3.44 -2.41
CA PHE A 2 4.38 3.45 -1.04
C PHE A 2 2.85 3.32 -1.01
N PHE A 3 2.33 2.74 0.07
CA PHE A 3 0.90 2.71 0.37
C PHE A 3 0.63 3.67 1.53
N GLY A 4 -0.31 4.60 1.33
CA GLY A 4 -0.80 5.50 2.38
C GLY A 4 -2.19 5.08 2.86
N MET A 5 -2.31 4.68 4.12
CA MET A 5 -3.61 4.33 4.70
C MET A 5 -4.41 5.59 5.06
N TYR A 6 -5.33 5.96 4.19
CA TYR A 6 -6.21 7.10 4.38
C TYR A 6 -7.42 6.76 5.26
N ARG A 7 -7.64 7.54 6.31
CA ARG A 7 -8.82 7.49 7.17
C ARG A 7 -9.13 8.87 7.72
N MET A 8 -10.41 9.26 7.75
CA MET A 8 -10.86 10.54 8.33
C MET A 8 -10.05 11.76 7.83
N LYS A 9 -9.87 11.89 6.51
CA LYS A 9 -9.11 12.98 5.88
C LYS A 9 -7.62 13.04 6.23
N SER A 10 -7.03 11.95 6.70
CA SER A 10 -5.59 11.90 6.96
C SER A 10 -5.03 10.58 6.49
N VAL A 11 -3.83 10.60 5.91
CA VAL A 11 -3.00 9.41 5.80
C VAL A 11 -2.37 9.20 7.17
N ARG A 12 -2.73 8.10 7.83
CA ARG A 12 -2.34 7.80 9.21
C ARG A 12 -1.15 6.86 9.30
N GLN A 13 -0.94 6.06 8.27
CA GLN A 13 0.18 5.14 8.19
C GLN A 13 0.70 5.08 6.76
N VAL A 14 1.99 4.83 6.63
CA VAL A 14 2.68 4.61 5.36
C VAL A 14 3.46 3.31 5.44
N ALA A 15 3.43 2.53 4.37
CA ALA A 15 4.28 1.35 4.20
C ALA A 15 4.88 1.32 2.80
N VAL A 16 6.01 0.64 2.64
CA VAL A 16 6.48 0.20 1.32
C VAL A 16 5.51 -0.87 0.83
N ILE A 17 5.12 -0.79 -0.45
CA ILE A 17 4.51 -1.95 -1.10
C ILE A 17 5.67 -2.86 -1.46
N GLU A 18 5.69 -4.08 -0.94
CA GLU A 18 6.76 -5.05 -1.18
C GLU A 18 6.48 -5.86 -2.42
N ALA A 19 5.22 -6.26 -2.63
CA ALA A 19 4.78 -6.93 -3.84
C ALA A 19 3.30 -6.70 -4.13
N VAL A 20 2.93 -6.86 -5.40
CA VAL A 20 1.54 -6.91 -5.86
C VAL A 20 1.32 -8.23 -6.56
N ILE A 21 0.35 -9.00 -6.08
CA ILE A 21 0.12 -10.38 -6.53
C ILE A 21 -1.36 -10.54 -6.86
N ASP A 22 -1.65 -11.04 -8.06
CA ASP A 22 -2.98 -11.47 -8.46
C ASP A 22 -3.13 -12.95 -8.20
N VAL A 23 -4.13 -13.33 -7.41
CA VAL A 23 -4.49 -14.73 -7.16
C VAL A 23 -5.81 -15.00 -7.87
N GLY A 24 -5.75 -15.83 -8.92
CA GLY A 24 -6.90 -16.26 -9.69
C GLY A 24 -7.66 -17.42 -9.04
N GLU A 25 -8.74 -17.82 -9.70
CA GLU A 25 -9.56 -18.98 -9.33
C GLU A 25 -8.89 -20.28 -9.79
N ASP A 26 -8.64 -20.39 -11.09
CA ASP A 26 -8.06 -21.58 -11.75
C ASP A 26 -6.65 -21.34 -12.30
N SER A 27 -6.08 -20.16 -12.05
CA SER A 27 -4.76 -19.78 -12.55
C SER A 27 -3.73 -19.67 -11.44
N PRO A 28 -2.45 -20.01 -11.73
CA PRO A 28 -1.38 -19.81 -10.78
C PRO A 28 -1.29 -18.33 -10.40
N ALA A 29 -0.97 -18.06 -9.13
CA ALA A 29 -0.77 -16.70 -8.66
C ALA A 29 0.28 -15.98 -9.51
N LYS A 30 -0.02 -14.75 -9.90
CA LYS A 30 0.83 -13.94 -10.76
C LYS A 30 1.38 -12.75 -9.98
N ILE A 31 2.69 -12.69 -9.83
CA ILE A 31 3.36 -11.50 -9.31
C ILE A 31 3.34 -10.44 -10.41
N LEU A 32 2.68 -9.33 -10.16
CA LEU A 32 2.61 -8.18 -11.07
C LEU A 32 3.77 -7.21 -10.85
N TRP A 33 4.21 -7.08 -9.61
CA TRP A 33 5.26 -6.16 -9.22
C TRP A 33 5.90 -6.61 -7.91
N ARG A 34 7.20 -6.33 -7.74
CA ARG A 34 7.94 -6.61 -6.51
C ARG A 34 9.03 -5.55 -6.29
N ASN A 35 9.37 -5.31 -5.04
CA ASN A 35 10.38 -4.34 -4.61
C ASN A 35 11.32 -4.90 -3.53
N VAL A 36 11.22 -6.20 -3.26
CA VAL A 36 12.02 -6.91 -2.25
C VAL A 36 12.72 -8.11 -2.88
N GLY A 37 13.79 -8.57 -2.24
CA GLY A 37 14.58 -9.73 -2.67
C GLY A 37 14.01 -11.09 -2.24
N THR A 38 12.87 -11.09 -1.54
CA THR A 38 12.19 -12.31 -1.08
C THR A 38 11.85 -13.23 -2.26
N PRO A 39 12.06 -14.55 -2.15
CA PRO A 39 11.73 -15.49 -3.22
C PRO A 39 10.25 -15.43 -3.62
N ASP A 40 9.99 -15.54 -4.92
CA ASP A 40 8.63 -15.48 -5.48
C ASP A 40 7.68 -16.52 -4.87
N ALA A 41 8.20 -17.72 -4.59
CA ALA A 41 7.42 -18.81 -3.98
C ALA A 41 6.90 -18.44 -2.59
N GLU A 42 7.69 -17.72 -1.79
CA GLU A 42 7.30 -17.29 -0.45
C GLU A 42 6.24 -16.19 -0.51
N LEU A 43 6.43 -15.20 -1.39
CA LEU A 43 5.46 -14.13 -1.62
C LEU A 43 4.11 -14.67 -2.11
N VAL A 44 4.13 -15.64 -3.02
CA VAL A 44 2.93 -16.33 -3.52
C VAL A 44 2.25 -17.14 -2.41
N SER A 45 3.01 -17.88 -1.61
CA SER A 45 2.48 -18.64 -0.48
C SER A 45 1.73 -17.72 0.48
N LEU A 46 2.35 -16.61 0.88
CA LEU A 46 1.74 -15.63 1.78
C LEU A 46 0.41 -15.09 1.24
N ALA A 47 0.35 -14.76 -0.05
CA ALA A 47 -0.87 -14.26 -0.67
C ALA A 47 -1.99 -15.32 -0.74
N ILE A 48 -1.64 -16.59 -1.00
CA ILE A 48 -2.60 -17.71 -1.02
C ILE A 48 -3.13 -18.00 0.39
N ASP A 49 -2.25 -17.99 1.40
CA ASP A 49 -2.63 -18.22 2.80
C ASP A 49 -3.58 -17.13 3.28
N GLU A 50 -3.26 -15.86 3.01
CA GLU A 50 -4.13 -14.73 3.35
C GLU A 50 -5.46 -14.75 2.58
N ARG A 51 -5.47 -15.19 1.32
CA ARG A 51 -6.72 -15.43 0.58
C ARG A 51 -7.60 -16.43 1.32
N ASN A 52 -7.07 -17.59 1.65
CA ASN A 52 -7.82 -18.67 2.29
C ASN A 52 -8.34 -18.23 3.67
N ARG A 53 -7.58 -17.38 4.38
CA ARG A 53 -7.94 -16.85 5.69
C ARG A 53 -9.01 -15.76 5.64
N LEU A 54 -8.89 -14.78 4.73
CA LEU A 54 -9.72 -13.57 4.72
C LEU A 54 -10.93 -13.66 3.78
N ARG A 55 -10.82 -14.42 2.70
CA ARG A 55 -11.81 -14.49 1.60
C ARG A 55 -11.87 -15.91 1.00
N PRO A 56 -12.23 -16.94 1.78
CA PRO A 56 -12.39 -18.28 1.24
C PRO A 56 -13.44 -18.30 0.13
N GLY A 57 -13.11 -18.89 -1.03
CA GLY A 57 -14.03 -19.11 -2.14
C GLY A 57 -14.48 -17.88 -2.93
N SER A 58 -13.76 -16.75 -2.87
CA SER A 58 -14.13 -15.52 -3.61
C SER A 58 -13.06 -14.97 -4.58
N PRO A 59 -12.36 -15.78 -5.38
CA PRO A 59 -11.45 -15.25 -6.40
C PRO A 59 -12.19 -14.42 -7.49
N PRO A 60 -11.48 -13.57 -8.25
CA PRO A 60 -10.05 -13.24 -8.15
C PRO A 60 -9.77 -12.11 -7.14
N HIS A 61 -8.57 -12.13 -6.56
CA HIS A 61 -8.12 -11.10 -5.63
C HIS A 61 -6.74 -10.55 -5.99
N ARG A 62 -6.59 -9.23 -5.90
CA ARG A 62 -5.30 -8.54 -5.94
C ARG A 62 -4.84 -8.23 -4.53
N PHE A 63 -3.70 -8.79 -4.16
CA PHE A 63 -3.05 -8.55 -2.88
C PHE A 63 -1.95 -7.51 -3.04
N PHE A 64 -1.90 -6.57 -2.10
CA PHE A 64 -0.78 -5.67 -1.88
C PHE A 64 -0.09 -6.14 -0.62
N LEU A 65 1.09 -6.75 -0.77
CA LEU A 65 1.94 -7.10 0.36
C LEU A 65 2.63 -5.83 0.83
N LEU A 66 2.37 -5.45 2.08
CA LEU A 66 2.90 -4.23 2.69
C LEU A 66 4.01 -4.62 3.66
N GLY A 67 5.11 -3.87 3.62
CA GLY A 67 6.12 -3.93 4.66
C GLY A 67 5.64 -3.31 5.96
N GLN A 68 6.58 -2.96 6.83
CA GLN A 68 6.26 -2.33 8.12
C GLN A 68 5.44 -1.05 7.94
N LEU A 69 4.37 -0.94 8.74
CA LEU A 69 3.54 0.25 8.82
C LEU A 69 4.18 1.28 9.76
N HIS A 70 4.41 2.48 9.25
CA HIS A 70 4.94 3.60 10.00
C HIS A 70 3.85 4.66 10.18
N GLU A 71 3.62 5.08 11.43
CA GLU A 71 2.60 6.08 11.73
C GLU A 71 2.99 7.47 11.22
N THR A 72 2.00 8.22 10.74
CA THR A 72 2.13 9.62 10.37
C THR A 72 0.80 10.35 10.58
N ASN A 73 0.72 11.61 10.19
CA ASN A 73 -0.53 12.37 10.19
C ASN A 73 -0.51 13.40 9.07
N PHE A 74 -0.73 12.93 7.84
CA PHE A 74 -0.70 13.75 6.64
C PHE A 74 -2.11 14.10 6.18
N MET A 75 -2.52 15.35 6.41
CA MET A 75 -3.92 15.74 6.34
C MET A 75 -4.34 16.25 4.95
N LYS A 76 -5.49 15.76 4.46
CA LYS A 76 -6.20 16.34 3.33
C LYS A 76 -7.06 17.52 3.79
N THR A 77 -6.68 18.72 3.37
CA THR A 77 -7.34 19.99 3.72
C THR A 77 -8.57 20.30 2.86
N THR A 78 -8.68 19.70 1.68
CA THR A 78 -9.76 20.00 0.74
C THR A 78 -11.13 19.47 1.22
N LYS A 79 -12.20 20.18 0.84
CA LYS A 79 -13.59 19.77 1.11
C LYS A 79 -13.92 18.45 0.39
N GLY A 80 -14.82 17.65 0.97
CA GLY A 80 -15.19 16.32 0.48
C GLY A 80 -14.23 15.19 0.91
N GLY A 81 -14.70 13.94 0.76
CA GLY A 81 -13.90 12.73 0.98
C GLY A 81 -12.90 12.47 -0.15
N MET A 82 -12.26 11.29 -0.14
CA MET A 82 -11.62 10.77 -1.35
C MET A 82 -12.73 10.25 -2.27
N ARG A 83 -12.85 10.80 -3.48
CA ARG A 83 -13.70 10.21 -4.52
C ARG A 83 -12.89 9.12 -5.23
N PRO A 84 -13.39 7.87 -5.33
CA PRO A 84 -12.71 6.81 -6.06
C PRO A 84 -12.63 7.11 -7.58
N PRO A 85 -11.70 6.46 -8.31
CA PRO A 85 -10.82 5.37 -7.87
C PRO A 85 -9.37 5.82 -7.66
N LYS A 86 -8.76 5.44 -6.53
CA LYS A 86 -7.31 5.53 -6.18
C LYS A 86 -6.63 6.88 -6.53
N GLN A 87 -6.40 7.73 -5.52
CA GLN A 87 -5.59 8.94 -5.70
C GLN A 87 -4.10 8.62 -5.49
N TYR A 88 -3.28 9.05 -6.45
CA TYR A 88 -1.84 9.06 -6.32
C TYR A 88 -1.41 10.42 -5.80
N PHE A 89 -0.48 10.42 -4.85
CA PHE A 89 0.15 11.63 -4.34
C PHE A 89 1.63 11.53 -4.65
N ASP A 90 2.14 12.50 -5.40
CA ASP A 90 3.56 12.53 -5.77
C ASP A 90 4.40 12.91 -4.54
N VAL A 91 5.28 12.00 -4.15
CA VAL A 91 6.21 12.16 -3.02
C VAL A 91 7.66 12.26 -3.48
N GLU A 92 7.94 12.33 -4.79
CA GLU A 92 9.31 12.36 -5.32
C GLU A 92 10.10 13.57 -4.82
N LYS A 93 9.43 14.73 -4.70
CA LYS A 93 10.04 15.97 -4.17
C LYS A 93 10.48 15.85 -2.71
N LEU A 94 9.96 14.88 -1.96
CA LEU A 94 10.38 14.59 -0.59
C LEU A 94 11.65 13.74 -0.53
N ALA A 95 12.05 13.13 -1.65
CA ALA A 95 13.18 12.20 -1.77
C ALA A 95 13.24 11.22 -0.59
N PRO A 96 12.16 10.44 -0.31
CA PRO A 96 12.15 9.52 0.81
C PRO A 96 13.12 8.36 0.57
N ILE A 97 13.90 8.02 1.60
CA ILE A 97 14.84 6.88 1.55
C ILE A 97 14.09 5.56 1.74
N ASP A 98 13.11 5.55 2.66
CA ASP A 98 12.25 4.42 2.97
C ASP A 98 10.86 4.90 3.47
N ALA A 99 10.02 3.96 3.94
CA ALA A 99 8.67 4.31 4.42
C ALA A 99 8.68 5.01 5.79
N ALA A 100 9.69 4.75 6.62
CA ALA A 100 9.83 5.43 7.91
C ALA A 100 10.20 6.90 7.70
N ASP A 101 11.19 7.17 6.85
CA ASP A 101 11.60 8.51 6.44
C ASP A 101 10.45 9.26 5.76
N LEU A 102 9.69 8.61 4.88
CA LEU A 102 8.50 9.21 4.29
C LEU A 102 7.45 9.57 5.34
N ALA A 103 7.18 8.67 6.30
CA ALA A 103 6.22 8.91 7.37
C ALA A 103 6.63 10.11 8.23
N GLU A 104 7.91 10.27 8.54
CA GLU A 104 8.45 11.44 9.26
C GLU A 104 8.33 12.72 8.43
N LYS A 105 8.72 12.71 7.15
CA LYS A 105 8.63 13.89 6.27
C LYS A 105 7.20 14.40 6.09
N LEU A 106 6.23 13.49 6.10
CA LEU A 106 4.81 13.81 6.01
C LEU A 106 4.17 14.19 7.36
N ARG A 107 4.85 13.93 8.48
CA ARG A 107 4.29 14.11 9.83
C ARG A 107 3.91 15.58 10.09
N GLY A 108 2.64 15.80 10.41
CA GLY A 108 2.11 17.14 10.68
C GLY A 108 2.00 18.03 9.44
N LYS A 109 2.29 17.52 8.25
CA LYS A 109 2.06 18.20 6.97
C LYS A 109 0.64 17.95 6.46
N SER A 110 0.27 18.71 5.46
CA SER A 110 -1.01 18.62 4.78
C SER A 110 -0.82 18.60 3.27
N TRP A 111 -1.84 18.20 2.54
CA TRP A 111 -1.82 18.16 1.09
C TRP A 111 -1.52 19.53 0.50
N SER A 112 -2.01 20.61 1.11
CA SER A 112 -1.74 21.99 0.68
C SER A 112 -0.28 22.44 0.87
N ASN A 113 0.54 21.66 1.58
CA ASN A 113 1.98 21.95 1.65
C ASN A 113 2.73 21.58 0.36
N TYR A 114 2.05 20.94 -0.61
CA TYR A 114 2.62 20.40 -1.85
C TYR A 114 1.64 20.60 -3.02
#